data_AF-A0A1H8XQM2-F1
#
_entry.id   AF-A0A1H8XQM2-F1
#
_cell.length_a   1.000
_cell.length_b   1.000
_cell.length_c   1.000
_cell.angle_alpha   90.00
_cell.angle_beta   90.00
_cell.angle_gamma   90.00
#
_symmetry.space_group_name_H-M   'P 1'
#
loop_
_entity.id
_entity.type
_entity.pdbx_description
1 polymer ?
#
loop_
_entity_poly.entity_id
_entity_poly.type
_entity_poly.pdbx_seq_one_letter_code
_entity_poly.pdbx_strand_id
1 'polypeptide(L)'
;MTKKQYLELIPLSIFLLAGLSALFKVPYSGLIAVVFGGVTATLYCPLSLWLYASAGVSLINRILIGVAYSLAIVALLFCFLHWANWQFECIMSYGALLVAVVICAANYAKPAYKPFLWRCVFFAVLITLVYTYRKF
;
A
#
# COMPACT_ATOMS: atom_id res chain seq x y z
N MET A 1 2.47 12.51 14.54
CA MET A 1 2.01 11.12 14.26
C MET A 1 1.52 10.50 15.54
N THR A 2 0.33 9.88 15.55
CA THR A 2 -0.20 9.18 16.71
C THR A 2 0.47 7.82 16.86
N LYS A 3 0.66 7.31 18.09
CA LYS A 3 1.28 5.98 18.37
C LYS A 3 0.71 4.84 17.49
N LYS A 4 -0.57 4.95 17.10
CA LYS A 4 -1.29 4.02 16.22
C LYS A 4 -0.73 3.95 14.79
N GLN A 5 -0.21 5.05 14.24
CA GLN A 5 0.36 5.07 12.90
C GLN A 5 1.73 4.37 12.82
N TYR A 6 2.47 4.31 13.95
CA TYR A 6 3.74 3.59 14.01
C TYR A 6 3.57 2.07 14.00
N LEU A 7 2.47 1.56 14.59
CA LEU A 7 2.16 0.13 14.60
C LEU A 7 1.92 -0.43 13.18
N GLU A 8 1.42 0.40 12.27
CA GLU A 8 1.23 0.04 10.86
C GLU A 8 2.54 -0.02 10.07
N LEU A 9 3.51 0.79 10.46
CA LEU A 9 4.80 0.88 9.77
C LEU A 9 5.66 -0.36 10.00
N ILE A 10 5.46 -1.09 11.10
CA ILE A 10 6.22 -2.31 11.40
C ILE A 10 5.98 -3.41 10.33
N PRO A 11 4.74 -3.90 10.12
CA PRO A 11 4.49 -4.95 9.12
C PRO A 11 4.82 -4.48 7.70
N LEU A 12 4.56 -3.20 7.39
CA LEU A 12 4.93 -2.62 6.10
C LEU A 12 6.45 -2.61 5.88
N SER A 13 7.23 -2.21 6.89
CA SER A 13 8.69 -2.16 6.77
C SER A 13 9.29 -3.56 6.63
N ILE A 14 8.76 -4.56 7.36
CA ILE A 14 9.18 -5.95 7.22
C ILE A 14 8.86 -6.46 5.82
N PHE A 15 7.65 -6.18 5.30
CA PHE A 15 7.27 -6.53 3.93
C PHE A 15 8.22 -5.89 2.89
N LEU A 16 8.51 -4.59 3.02
CA LEU A 16 9.40 -3.89 2.09
C LEU A 16 10.83 -4.44 2.12
N LEU A 17 11.37 -4.72 3.31
CA LEU A 17 12.70 -5.33 3.44
C LEU A 17 12.74 -6.75 2.86
N ALA A 18 11.70 -7.54 3.07
CA ALA A 18 11.59 -8.88 2.49
C ALA A 18 11.45 -8.83 0.97
N GLY A 19 10.63 -7.91 0.44
CA GLY A 19 10.46 -7.68 -1.00
C GLY A 19 11.75 -7.23 -1.68
N LEU A 20 12.48 -6.30 -1.08
CA LEU A 20 13.80 -5.88 -1.55
C LEU A 20 14.79 -7.05 -1.52
N SER A 21 14.82 -7.83 -0.45
CA SER A 21 15.68 -9.02 -0.34
C SER A 21 15.35 -10.08 -1.39
N ALA A 22 14.07 -10.19 -1.79
CA ALA A 22 13.63 -11.07 -2.86
C ALA A 22 14.11 -10.61 -4.25
N LEU A 23 14.28 -9.30 -4.47
CA LEU A 23 14.92 -8.78 -5.69
C LEU A 23 16.38 -9.26 -5.80
N PHE A 24 17.09 -9.33 -4.67
CA PHE A 24 18.48 -9.80 -4.60
C PHE A 24 18.62 -11.32 -4.45
N LYS A 25 17.52 -12.09 -4.61
CA LYS A 25 17.50 -13.57 -4.52
C LYS A 25 18.01 -14.13 -3.18
N VAL A 26 17.83 -13.40 -2.08
CA VAL A 26 18.15 -13.89 -0.73
C VAL A 26 17.26 -15.11 -0.42
N PRO A 27 17.80 -16.22 0.13
CA PRO A 27 17.00 -17.40 0.44
C PRO A 27 15.85 -17.08 1.41
N TYR A 28 14.71 -17.76 1.24
CA TYR A 28 13.47 -17.60 2.02
C TYR A 28 12.80 -16.21 1.98
N SER A 29 13.43 -15.19 1.41
CA SER A 29 12.89 -13.82 1.34
C SER A 29 11.54 -13.75 0.60
N GLY A 30 11.35 -14.55 -0.44
CA GLY A 30 10.08 -14.62 -1.16
C GLY A 30 8.92 -15.14 -0.30
N LEU A 31 9.15 -16.18 0.49
CA LEU A 31 8.14 -16.72 1.42
C LEU A 31 7.79 -15.68 2.49
N ILE A 32 8.80 -15.00 3.04
CA ILE A 32 8.60 -13.93 4.03
C ILE A 32 7.79 -12.78 3.40
N ALA A 33 8.10 -12.40 2.16
CA ALA A 33 7.36 -11.37 1.44
C ALA A 33 5.89 -11.77 1.23
N VAL A 34 5.59 -13.03 0.90
CA VAL A 34 4.20 -13.53 0.80
C VAL A 34 3.47 -13.45 2.13
N VAL A 35 4.08 -13.95 3.20
CA VAL A 35 3.43 -13.99 4.53
C VAL A 35 3.17 -12.57 5.03
N PHE A 36 4.21 -11.72 5.08
CA PHE A 36 4.07 -10.36 5.58
C PHE A 36 3.29 -9.47 4.62
N GLY A 37 3.47 -9.61 3.30
CA GLY A 37 2.71 -8.87 2.30
C GLY A 37 1.23 -9.21 2.33
N GLY A 38 0.90 -10.50 2.42
CA GLY A 38 -0.47 -10.98 2.59
C GLY A 38 -1.10 -10.43 3.86
N VAL A 39 -0.47 -10.64 5.02
CA VAL A 39 -0.96 -10.11 6.30
C VAL A 39 -1.14 -8.59 6.26
N THR A 40 -0.18 -7.85 5.69
CA THR A 40 -0.25 -6.39 5.61
C THR A 40 -1.38 -5.95 4.69
N ALA A 41 -1.57 -6.62 3.55
CA ALA A 41 -2.68 -6.33 2.63
C ALA A 41 -4.04 -6.54 3.29
N THR A 42 -4.24 -7.63 4.03
CA THR A 42 -5.51 -7.92 4.70
C THR A 42 -5.77 -6.98 5.88
N LEU A 43 -4.72 -6.61 6.63
CA LEU A 43 -4.85 -5.73 7.79
C LEU A 43 -5.04 -4.25 7.43
N TYR A 44 -4.59 -3.81 6.25
CA TYR A 44 -4.64 -2.39 5.89
C TYR A 44 -6.07 -1.81 5.81
N CYS A 45 -7.04 -2.60 5.35
CA CYS A 45 -8.44 -2.19 5.28
C CYS A 45 -9.10 -1.99 6.67
N PRO A 46 -9.09 -2.97 7.59
CA PRO A 46 -9.62 -2.77 8.94
C PRO A 46 -8.83 -1.71 9.72
N LEU A 47 -7.52 -1.58 9.46
CA LEU A 47 -6.70 -0.57 10.09
C LEU A 47 -7.03 0.84 9.58
N SER A 48 -7.35 1.01 8.30
CA SER A 48 -7.90 2.25 7.74
C SER A 48 -9.21 2.65 8.45
N LEU A 49 -10.13 1.70 8.65
CA LEU A 49 -11.37 1.95 9.37
C LEU A 49 -11.13 2.42 10.81
N TRP A 50 -10.20 1.77 11.52
CA TRP A 50 -9.88 2.06 12.90
C TRP A 50 -9.10 3.38 13.09
N LEU A 51 -8.06 3.61 12.28
CA LEU A 51 -7.24 4.82 12.36
C LEU A 51 -8.06 6.07 12.03
N TYR A 52 -9.03 5.95 11.13
CA TYR A 52 -9.74 7.11 10.59
C TYR A 52 -11.11 7.31 11.22
N ALA A 53 -11.56 6.38 12.07
CA ALA A 53 -12.74 6.49 12.92
C ALA A 53 -12.81 7.83 13.66
N SER A 54 -11.69 8.24 14.25
CA SER A 54 -11.59 9.48 15.04
C SER A 54 -11.40 10.75 14.21
N ALA A 55 -11.22 10.65 12.89
CA ALA A 55 -10.78 11.76 12.04
C ALA A 55 -11.91 12.45 11.25
N GLY A 56 -13.18 12.11 11.51
CA GLY A 56 -14.34 12.72 10.82
C GLY A 56 -14.43 12.44 9.32
N VAL A 57 -13.66 11.47 8.80
CA VAL A 57 -13.72 10.99 7.42
C VAL A 57 -14.98 10.13 7.23
N SER A 58 -15.72 10.29 6.13
CA SER A 58 -16.89 9.44 5.85
C SER A 58 -16.51 7.97 5.77
N LEU A 59 -17.37 7.06 6.24
CA LEU A 59 -17.13 5.61 6.21
C LEU A 59 -16.71 5.11 4.82
N ILE A 60 -17.41 5.54 3.77
CA ILE A 60 -17.15 5.14 2.37
C ILE A 60 -15.70 5.49 1.97
N ASN A 61 -15.27 6.73 2.20
CA ASN A 61 -13.89 7.14 1.89
C ASN A 61 -12.84 6.32 2.66
N ARG A 62 -13.11 5.92 3.90
CA ARG A 62 -12.19 5.06 4.68
C ARG A 62 -12.04 3.68 4.05
N ILE A 63 -13.16 3.10 3.59
CA ILE A 63 -13.18 1.80 2.91
C ILE A 63 -12.40 1.92 1.59
N LEU A 64 -12.71 2.91 0.75
CA LEU A 64 -12.06 3.11 -0.54
C LEU A 64 -10.54 3.30 -0.39
N ILE A 65 -10.11 4.12 0.58
CA ILE A 65 -8.69 4.33 0.88
C ILE A 65 -8.04 3.02 1.37
N GLY A 66 -8.71 2.27 2.26
CA GLY A 66 -8.21 1.00 2.76
C GLY A 66 -8.01 -0.02 1.64
N VAL A 67 -9.00 -0.17 0.76
CA VAL A 67 -8.95 -1.06 -0.41
C VAL A 67 -7.83 -0.65 -1.37
N ALA A 68 -7.68 0.65 -1.65
CA ALA A 68 -6.63 1.15 -2.53
C ALA A 68 -5.22 0.78 -2.03
N TYR A 69 -4.98 0.90 -0.71
CA TYR A 69 -3.70 0.51 -0.13
C TYR A 69 -3.49 -1.00 -0.09
N SER A 70 -4.52 -1.78 0.23
CA SER A 70 -4.46 -3.25 0.15
C SER A 70 -4.08 -3.71 -1.26
N LEU A 71 -4.70 -3.13 -2.30
CA LEU A 71 -4.35 -3.41 -3.69
C LEU A 71 -2.93 -2.98 -4.04
N ALA A 72 -2.45 -1.86 -3.52
CA ALA A 72 -1.06 -1.43 -3.69
C ALA A 72 -0.05 -2.42 -3.11
N ILE A 73 -0.32 -2.97 -1.93
CA ILE A 73 0.54 -3.99 -1.32
C ILE A 73 0.51 -5.28 -2.13
N VAL A 74 -0.65 -5.71 -2.62
CA VAL A 74 -0.78 -6.88 -3.49
C VAL A 74 -0.01 -6.69 -4.79
N ALA A 75 -0.16 -5.53 -5.45
CA ALA A 75 0.59 -5.24 -6.68
C ALA A 75 2.10 -5.26 -6.44
N LEU A 76 2.58 -4.70 -5.33
CA LEU A 76 3.99 -4.78 -4.94
C LEU A 76 4.44 -6.20 -4.72
N LEU A 77 3.65 -7.03 -4.03
CA LEU A 77 3.96 -8.44 -3.81
C LEU A 77 4.13 -9.18 -5.14
N PHE A 78 3.18 -9.03 -6.06
CA PHE A 78 3.25 -9.64 -7.38
C PHE A 78 4.45 -9.16 -8.18
N CYS A 79 4.78 -7.87 -8.10
CA CYS A 79 5.93 -7.28 -8.77
C CYS A 79 7.27 -7.75 -8.16
N PHE A 80 7.37 -7.80 -6.82
CA PHE A 80 8.56 -8.30 -6.12
C PHE A 80 8.81 -9.78 -6.39
N LEU A 81 7.77 -10.59 -6.54
CA LEU A 81 7.90 -12.04 -6.77
C LEU A 81 7.86 -12.44 -8.25
N HIS A 82 7.66 -11.46 -9.15
CA HIS A 82 7.54 -11.68 -10.59
C HIS A 82 6.47 -12.73 -10.95
N TRP A 83 5.31 -12.66 -10.28
CA TRP A 83 4.19 -13.56 -10.53
C TRP A 83 3.48 -13.25 -11.85
N ALA A 84 2.75 -14.22 -12.40
CA ALA A 84 1.94 -14.01 -13.58
C ALA A 84 0.99 -12.81 -13.38
N ASN A 85 0.82 -12.01 -14.44
CA ASN A 85 -0.05 -10.83 -14.45
C ASN A 85 0.39 -9.66 -13.53
N TRP A 86 1.64 -9.63 -13.04
CA TRP A 86 2.14 -8.53 -12.21
C TRP A 86 1.91 -7.13 -12.82
N GLN A 87 1.95 -7.01 -14.15
CA GLN A 87 1.67 -5.76 -14.86
C GLN A 87 0.20 -5.32 -14.71
N PHE A 88 -0.74 -6.26 -14.81
CA PHE A 88 -2.16 -5.99 -14.65
C PHE A 88 -2.48 -5.53 -13.23
N GLU A 89 -1.92 -6.22 -12.21
CA GLU A 89 -2.06 -5.82 -10.81
C GLU A 89 -1.53 -4.41 -10.55
N CYS A 90 -0.41 -4.03 -11.16
CA CYS A 90 0.11 -2.66 -11.07
C CYS A 90 -0.87 -1.65 -11.68
N ILE A 91 -1.43 -1.91 -12.86
CA ILE A 91 -2.40 -1.02 -13.52
C ILE A 91 -3.66 -0.85 -12.65
N MET A 92 -4.21 -1.96 -12.14
CA MET A 92 -5.38 -1.94 -11.26
C MET A 92 -5.10 -1.15 -9.97
N SER A 93 -3.92 -1.34 -9.38
CA SER A 93 -3.49 -0.59 -8.20
C SER A 93 -3.34 0.90 -8.47
N TYR A 94 -2.73 1.31 -9.59
CA TYR A 94 -2.66 2.72 -9.97
C TYR A 94 -4.05 3.34 -10.14
N GLY A 95 -4.99 2.61 -10.74
CA GLY A 95 -6.39 3.05 -10.84
C GLY A 95 -7.02 3.30 -9.47
N ALA A 96 -6.86 2.35 -8.54
CA ALA A 96 -7.38 2.48 -7.18
C ALA A 96 -6.72 3.63 -6.39
N LEU A 97 -5.39 3.78 -6.51
CA LEU A 97 -4.64 4.89 -5.91
C LEU A 97 -5.06 6.24 -6.49
N LEU A 98 -5.29 6.33 -7.80
CA LEU A 98 -5.76 7.56 -8.44
C LEU A 98 -7.12 8.00 -7.89
N VAL A 99 -8.06 7.06 -7.73
CA VAL A 99 -9.36 7.34 -7.09
C VAL A 99 -9.17 7.86 -5.67
N ALA A 100 -8.29 7.21 -4.87
CA ALA A 100 -7.98 7.66 -3.52
C ALA A 100 -7.33 9.06 -3.48
N VAL A 101 -6.43 9.36 -4.42
CA VAL A 101 -5.80 10.68 -4.59
C VAL A 101 -6.85 11.74 -4.90
N VAL A 102 -7.78 11.48 -5.83
CA VAL A 102 -8.86 12.42 -6.18
C VAL A 102 -9.75 12.71 -4.97
N ILE A 103 -10.13 11.67 -4.20
CA ILE A 103 -10.91 11.83 -2.96
C ILE A 103 -10.16 12.72 -1.95
N CYS A 104 -8.86 12.47 -1.78
CA CYS A 104 -8.04 13.24 -0.84
C CYS A 104 -7.81 14.68 -1.29
N ALA A 105 -7.61 14.91 -2.59
CA ALA A 105 -7.46 16.24 -3.17
C ALA A 105 -8.76 17.05 -3.04
N ALA A 106 -9.91 16.44 -3.34
CA ALA A 106 -11.23 17.08 -3.18
C ALA A 106 -11.52 17.45 -1.71
N ASN A 107 -10.95 16.74 -0.74
CA ASN A 107 -11.12 16.99 0.69
C ASN A 107 -9.89 17.60 1.36
N TYR A 108 -8.96 18.18 0.59
CA TYR A 108 -7.64 18.62 1.10
C TYR A 108 -7.71 19.69 2.20
N ALA A 109 -8.80 20.48 2.24
CA ALA A 109 -9.06 21.45 3.29
C ALA A 109 -9.13 20.80 4.69
N LYS A 110 -9.54 19.53 4.77
CA LYS A 110 -9.59 18.78 6.03
C LYS A 110 -8.20 18.19 6.34
N PRO A 111 -7.58 18.53 7.48
CA PRO A 111 -6.21 18.08 7.80
C PRO A 111 -6.07 16.56 7.88
N ALA A 112 -7.16 15.84 8.12
CA ALA A 112 -7.20 14.38 8.12
C ALA A 112 -6.77 13.76 6.78
N TYR A 113 -7.05 14.40 5.64
CA TYR A 113 -6.79 13.82 4.31
C TYR A 113 -5.36 14.00 3.80
N LYS A 114 -4.62 14.96 4.34
CA LYS A 114 -3.21 15.22 3.97
C LYS A 114 -2.30 13.99 4.12
N PRO A 115 -2.28 13.27 5.27
CA PRO A 115 -1.46 12.07 5.40
C PRO A 115 -1.87 10.95 4.43
N PHE A 116 -3.13 10.89 3.99
CA PHE A 116 -3.58 9.89 3.01
C PHE A 116 -3.05 10.20 1.63
N LEU A 117 -3.12 11.46 1.22
CA LEU A 117 -2.56 11.89 -0.05
C LEU A 117 -1.07 11.51 -0.14
N TRP A 118 -0.30 11.81 0.91
CA TRP A 118 1.14 11.48 0.94
C TRP A 118 1.40 9.98 0.90
N ARG A 119 0.58 9.16 1.55
CA ARG A 119 0.68 7.70 1.47
C ARG A 119 0.33 7.17 0.08
N CYS A 120 -0.69 7.72 -0.57
CA CYS A 120 -1.02 7.36 -1.95
C CYS A 120 0.15 7.65 -2.89
N VAL A 121 0.76 8.84 -2.75
CA VAL A 121 1.95 9.22 -3.52
C VAL A 121 3.12 8.28 -3.23
N PHE A 122 3.37 7.96 -1.96
CA PHE A 122 4.42 7.01 -1.57
C PHE A 122 4.24 5.64 -2.23
N PHE A 123 3.03 5.05 -2.16
CA PHE A 123 2.76 3.77 -2.80
C PHE A 123 2.89 3.84 -4.32
N ALA A 124 2.40 4.91 -4.96
CA ALA A 124 2.54 5.09 -6.40
C ALA A 124 4.02 5.17 -6.83
N VAL A 125 4.85 5.92 -6.10
CA VAL A 125 6.30 6.00 -6.35
C VAL A 125 6.94 4.63 -6.16
N LEU A 126 6.61 3.93 -5.08
CA LEU A 126 7.20 2.63 -4.76
C LEU A 126 6.85 1.57 -5.82
N ILE A 127 5.58 1.48 -6.26
CA ILE A 127 5.17 0.60 -7.36
C ILE A 127 5.94 0.96 -8.63
N THR A 128 6.08 2.25 -8.94
CA THR A 128 6.79 2.70 -10.15
C THR A 128 8.26 2.28 -10.13
N LEU A 129 8.93 2.42 -8.99
CA LEU A 129 10.33 2.02 -8.83
C LEU A 129 10.51 0.52 -9.04
N VAL A 130 9.69 -0.32 -8.39
CA VAL A 130 9.81 -1.78 -8.49
C VAL A 130 9.40 -2.27 -9.88
N TYR A 131 8.33 -1.70 -10.46
CA TYR A 131 7.88 -1.99 -11.81
C TYR A 131 8.98 -1.69 -12.84
N THR A 132 9.61 -0.53 -12.73
CA THR A 132 10.69 -0.11 -13.63
C THR A 132 11.89 -1.04 -13.47
N TYR A 133 12.32 -1.32 -12.25
CA TYR A 133 13.43 -2.25 -11.98
C TYR A 133 13.19 -3.65 -12.58
N ARG A 134 11.95 -4.15 -12.54
CA ARG A 134 11.59 -5.48 -13.08
C ARG A 134 11.46 -5.53 -14.61
N LYS A 135 11.30 -4.38 -15.26
CA LYS A 135 11.15 -4.29 -16.72
C LYS A 135 12.50 -4.27 -17.45
N PHE A 136 13.58 -3.90 -16.77
CA PHE A 136 14.96 -3.96 -17.24
C PHE A 136 15.60 -5.31 -16.88
#